data_AF-A0AAE0YU85-F1
#
_entry.id   AF-A0AAE0YU85-F1
#
_cell.length_a   1.000
_cell.length_b   1.000
_cell.length_c   1.000
_cell.angle_alpha   90.00
_cell.angle_beta   90.00
_cell.angle_gamma   90.00
#
_symmetry.space_group_name_H-M   'P 1'
#
loop_
_entity.id
_entity.type
_entity.pdbx_description
1 polymer ?
#
loop_
_entity_poly.entity_id
_entity_poly.type
_entity_poly.pdbx_seq_one_letter_code
_entity_poly.pdbx_strand_id
1 'polypeptide(L)'
;METATDVFGTCLCMCPERELVMREREGLLHPFEVQEEDMTLNNKASRRPKADRRKVVKQFSRPAAGRADTDPSQLRPAPVLSETVSYLFGSIVPKDHPAWSNVYEFVFDRLRAVRQDMVMQGIVGRDAINILEQVVRFHLYASYRLKAADAADFDPVINKQHLLECLKRLLYLYKVCPGHHRYREEFEAIYLLDNLGDGHALQHCLELSPELRASPLVRQCYEISSEFVLRNYSRALRLISRLPSAMCLCAVNPHLNNLRVNYLQILSTGYSMRNCKYPVEKLRDQLALTSLTSVVDLCTKCCLVDRFDHPDPNREGYICFNKALFKRHQSEQRPLALAPLDAVLGRESVPSLLTGQGKPSTAVTDRDLNQVLCGQSNVSVVEAAKPGDVWSVQSSVDENNWPAETSSSSRTGLGKKAERVAVSTSVRIEKACMPNVSGSSIPVSSDCEAKDLAKVSVLCVNSAADSNQWTPSRGRGGRGVRSRPQGESILSTPGRGRGRGRRKI
;
A
#
# COMPACT_ATOMS: atom_id res chain seq x y z
N MET A 1 -1.79 9.94 -37.21
CA MET A 1 -1.10 9.07 -36.24
C MET A 1 -0.69 7.83 -37.01
N GLU A 2 0.60 7.70 -37.32
CA GLU A 2 1.13 6.47 -37.90
C GLU A 2 0.82 5.31 -36.95
N THR A 3 0.32 4.20 -37.50
CA THR A 3 0.09 2.96 -36.77
C THR A 3 1.43 2.46 -36.26
N ALA A 4 1.72 2.70 -34.98
CA ALA A 4 2.86 2.11 -34.31
C ALA A 4 2.76 0.59 -34.49
N THR A 5 3.73 0.00 -35.18
CA THR A 5 3.82 -1.46 -35.32
C THR A 5 4.04 -2.05 -33.95
N ASP A 6 3.08 -2.82 -33.44
CA ASP A 6 3.23 -3.55 -32.18
C ASP A 6 4.47 -4.46 -32.27
N VAL A 7 5.39 -4.27 -31.33
CA VAL A 7 6.59 -5.12 -31.22
C VAL A 7 6.20 -6.34 -30.41
N PHE A 8 6.43 -7.53 -30.98
CA PHE A 8 6.16 -8.81 -30.32
C PHE A 8 7.47 -9.46 -29.91
N GLY A 9 7.61 -9.81 -28.64
CA GLY A 9 8.80 -10.49 -28.12
C GLY A 9 8.87 -11.96 -28.52
N THR A 10 10.09 -12.42 -28.83
CA THR A 10 10.38 -13.80 -29.25
C THR A 10 11.31 -14.53 -28.29
N CYS A 11 11.70 -13.91 -27.17
CA CYS A 11 12.50 -14.56 -26.15
C CYS A 11 11.66 -15.58 -25.36
N LEU A 12 11.90 -16.88 -25.58
CA LEU A 12 11.19 -17.97 -24.90
C LEU A 12 11.82 -18.38 -23.55
N CYS A 13 12.72 -17.56 -23.00
CA CYS A 13 13.39 -17.83 -21.73
C CYS A 13 13.19 -16.66 -20.77
N MET A 14 13.37 -16.88 -19.45
CA MET A 14 13.27 -15.82 -18.45
C MET A 14 14.34 -14.72 -18.61
N CYS A 15 15.42 -15.02 -19.33
CA CYS A 15 16.48 -14.09 -19.71
C CYS A 15 16.85 -14.27 -21.20
N PRO A 16 16.99 -13.19 -21.99
CA PRO A 16 17.53 -13.26 -23.34
C PRO A 16 18.95 -13.83 -23.38
N GLU A 17 19.25 -14.60 -24.44
CA GLU A 17 20.54 -15.27 -24.57
C GLU A 17 21.72 -14.30 -24.57
N ARG A 18 21.55 -13.18 -25.27
CA ARG A 18 22.57 -12.13 -25.37
C ARG A 18 22.92 -11.55 -24.00
N GLU A 19 21.92 -11.31 -23.15
CA GLU A 19 22.13 -10.82 -21.80
C GLU A 19 22.79 -11.89 -20.92
N LEU A 20 22.34 -13.15 -21.01
CA LEU A 20 22.90 -14.26 -20.26
C LEU A 20 24.39 -14.43 -20.54
N VAL A 21 24.78 -14.53 -21.81
CA VAL A 21 26.18 -14.68 -22.23
C VAL A 21 27.02 -13.47 -21.79
N MET A 22 26.46 -12.26 -21.88
CA MET A 22 27.13 -11.05 -21.41
C MET A 22 27.39 -11.09 -19.90
N ARG A 23 26.37 -11.42 -19.09
CA ARG A 23 26.49 -11.44 -17.63
C ARG A 23 27.41 -12.55 -17.13
N GLU A 24 27.41 -13.72 -17.78
CA GLU A 24 28.35 -14.79 -17.49
C GLU A 24 29.79 -14.39 -17.85
N ARG A 25 29.99 -13.79 -19.04
CA ARG A 25 31.30 -13.29 -19.46
C ARG A 25 31.81 -12.19 -18.52
N GLU A 26 30.97 -11.29 -18.06
CA GLU A 26 31.39 -10.12 -17.26
C GLU A 26 31.38 -10.38 -15.74
N GLY A 27 30.91 -11.56 -15.30
CA GLY A 27 30.83 -11.91 -13.88
C GLY A 27 29.75 -11.13 -13.13
N LEU A 28 28.65 -10.79 -13.81
CA LEU A 28 27.53 -9.99 -13.31
C LEU A 28 26.31 -10.84 -12.91
N LEU A 29 26.50 -12.15 -12.73
CA LEU A 29 25.44 -13.06 -12.29
C LEU A 29 25.14 -12.82 -10.81
N HIS A 30 23.86 -12.69 -10.48
CA HIS A 30 23.42 -12.64 -9.10
C HIS A 30 23.57 -14.02 -8.45
N PRO A 31 23.82 -14.13 -7.14
CA PRO A 31 23.89 -15.44 -6.47
C PRO A 31 22.68 -16.36 -6.70
N PHE A 32 21.50 -15.81 -6.93
CA PHE A 32 20.31 -16.62 -7.24
C PHE A 32 20.27 -17.18 -8.67
N GLU A 33 21.24 -16.85 -9.52
CA GLU A 33 21.30 -17.20 -10.95
C GLU A 33 22.45 -18.16 -11.28
N VAL A 34 23.29 -18.50 -10.28
CA VAL A 34 24.48 -19.33 -10.44
C VAL A 34 24.17 -20.80 -10.14
N GLN A 35 24.92 -21.71 -10.77
CA GLN A 35 24.87 -23.16 -10.49
C GLN A 35 25.24 -23.47 -9.03
N GLU A 36 24.57 -24.45 -8.41
CA GLU A 36 24.79 -24.79 -6.99
C GLU A 36 26.20 -25.31 -6.69
N GLU A 37 26.80 -26.00 -7.66
CA GLU A 37 28.18 -26.51 -7.59
C GLU A 37 29.19 -25.36 -7.43
N ASP A 38 28.96 -24.24 -8.11
CA ASP A 38 29.82 -23.05 -8.05
C ASP A 38 29.62 -22.21 -6.78
N MET A 39 28.56 -22.47 -6.00
CA MET A 39 28.31 -21.82 -4.70
C MET A 39 29.04 -22.48 -3.53
N THR A 40 29.29 -23.78 -3.63
CA THR A 40 29.83 -24.59 -2.53
C THR A 40 31.35 -24.79 -2.64
N LEU A 41 31.90 -24.66 -3.85
CA LEU A 41 33.33 -24.71 -4.08
C LEU A 41 33.99 -23.43 -3.57
N ASN A 42 34.64 -23.51 -2.41
CA ASN A 42 35.56 -22.50 -1.87
C ASN A 42 36.85 -22.35 -2.72
N ASN A 43 36.80 -22.74 -3.99
CA ASN A 43 37.93 -22.82 -4.91
C ASN A 43 38.14 -21.45 -5.56
N LYS A 44 38.58 -20.50 -4.73
CA LYS A 44 38.74 -19.05 -5.00
C LYS A 44 39.76 -18.67 -6.09
N ALA A 45 40.23 -19.58 -6.94
CA ALA A 45 41.46 -19.31 -7.70
C ALA A 45 41.39 -19.24 -9.23
N SER A 46 40.36 -19.69 -9.96
CA SER A 46 40.43 -19.55 -11.45
C SER A 46 39.14 -19.68 -12.29
N ARG A 47 37.99 -20.07 -11.76
CA ARG A 47 36.79 -20.25 -12.60
C ARG A 47 35.71 -19.22 -12.30
N ARG A 48 35.26 -18.50 -13.33
CA ARG A 48 34.07 -17.64 -13.23
C ARG A 48 32.83 -18.52 -12.98
N PRO A 49 31.93 -18.13 -12.07
CA PRO A 49 30.70 -18.89 -11.82
C PRO A 49 29.87 -19.00 -13.09
N LYS A 50 29.30 -20.18 -13.34
CA LYS A 50 28.46 -20.43 -14.50
C LYS A 50 27.01 -20.11 -14.23
N ALA A 51 26.34 -19.61 -15.27
CA ALA A 51 24.92 -19.34 -15.23
C ALA A 51 24.11 -20.65 -15.20
N ASP A 52 23.16 -20.77 -14.28
CA ASP A 52 22.09 -21.73 -14.41
C ASP A 52 20.98 -21.12 -15.25
N ARG A 53 20.87 -21.55 -16.52
CA ARG A 53 19.91 -21.03 -17.51
C ARG A 53 18.46 -21.08 -17.03
N ARG A 54 18.12 -21.99 -16.10
CA ARG A 54 16.78 -22.10 -15.51
C ARG A 54 16.52 -21.07 -14.41
N LYS A 55 17.56 -20.40 -13.90
CA LYS A 55 17.50 -19.45 -12.80
C LYS A 55 17.76 -18.01 -13.22
N VAL A 56 18.42 -17.78 -14.36
CA VAL A 56 18.72 -16.43 -14.87
C VAL A 56 17.44 -15.71 -15.29
N VAL A 57 17.21 -14.52 -14.74
CA VAL A 57 16.08 -13.66 -15.10
C VAL A 57 16.60 -12.33 -15.64
N LYS A 58 15.99 -11.83 -16.72
CA LYS A 58 16.33 -10.55 -17.36
C LYS A 58 16.44 -9.40 -16.33
N GLN A 59 17.55 -8.67 -16.33
CA GLN A 59 17.75 -7.49 -15.49
C GLN A 59 17.03 -6.25 -16.05
N PHE A 60 16.64 -5.33 -15.18
CA PHE A 60 16.08 -4.07 -15.63
C PHE A 60 17.19 -3.22 -16.26
N SER A 61 16.95 -2.73 -17.48
CA SER A 61 17.88 -1.83 -18.16
C SER A 61 17.21 -0.49 -18.42
N ARG A 62 17.89 0.61 -18.08
CA ARG A 62 17.38 1.95 -18.42
C ARG A 62 17.43 2.10 -19.94
N PRO A 63 16.34 2.53 -20.61
CA PRO A 63 16.40 2.84 -22.03
C PRO A 63 17.50 3.88 -22.28
N ALA A 64 18.46 3.56 -23.16
CA ALA A 64 19.44 4.53 -23.59
C ALA A 64 18.73 5.61 -24.42
N ALA A 65 19.03 6.88 -24.16
CA ALA A 65 18.42 7.99 -24.90
C ALA A 65 18.63 7.79 -26.41
N GLY A 66 17.54 7.73 -27.18
CA GLY A 66 17.58 7.59 -28.64
C GLY A 66 17.69 6.15 -29.18
N ARG A 67 17.72 5.12 -28.33
CA ARG A 67 17.53 3.72 -28.76
C ARG A 67 16.21 3.18 -28.22
N ALA A 68 15.24 3.03 -29.09
CA ALA A 68 14.20 2.04 -28.87
C ALA A 68 14.83 0.68 -29.23
N ASP A 69 15.37 -0.05 -28.26
CA ASP A 69 15.77 -1.44 -28.49
C ASP A 69 14.48 -2.25 -28.70
N THR A 70 14.01 -2.25 -29.95
CA THR A 70 12.83 -2.96 -30.43
C THR A 70 13.15 -4.38 -30.88
N ASP A 71 14.36 -4.88 -30.61
CA ASP A 71 14.77 -6.24 -30.98
C ASP A 71 13.84 -7.27 -30.31
N PRO A 72 12.99 -7.97 -31.10
CA PRO A 72 12.07 -8.98 -30.59
C PRO A 72 12.75 -10.05 -29.73
N SER A 73 13.99 -10.41 -30.05
CA SER A 73 14.75 -11.45 -29.36
C SER A 73 15.14 -11.07 -27.93
N GLN A 74 15.09 -9.78 -27.60
CA GLN A 74 15.36 -9.26 -26.26
C GLN A 74 14.10 -9.08 -25.42
N LEU A 75 12.91 -9.28 -26.00
CA LEU A 75 11.62 -9.09 -25.34
C LEU A 75 10.97 -10.46 -25.06
N ARG A 76 10.49 -10.64 -23.83
CA ARG A 76 9.77 -11.86 -23.43
C ARG A 76 8.27 -11.68 -23.67
N PRO A 77 7.59 -12.58 -24.41
CA PRO A 77 6.15 -12.49 -24.62
C PRO A 77 5.38 -12.77 -23.33
N ALA A 78 4.08 -12.41 -23.31
CA ALA A 78 3.24 -12.49 -22.11
C ALA A 78 3.27 -13.85 -21.36
N PRO A 79 3.25 -15.01 -22.03
CA PRO A 79 3.33 -16.31 -21.33
C PRO A 79 4.64 -16.49 -20.55
N VAL A 80 5.77 -16.05 -21.12
CA VAL A 80 7.10 -16.14 -20.50
C VAL A 80 7.22 -15.15 -19.35
N LEU A 81 6.60 -13.98 -19.45
CA LEU A 81 6.53 -13.02 -18.34
C LEU A 81 5.74 -13.59 -17.15
N SER A 82 4.59 -14.23 -17.41
CA SER A 82 3.79 -14.90 -16.39
C SER A 82 4.54 -16.05 -15.72
N GLU A 83 5.26 -16.86 -16.49
CA GLU A 83 6.13 -17.92 -15.97
C GLU A 83 7.27 -17.34 -15.11
N THR A 84 7.90 -16.26 -15.58
CA THR A 84 8.97 -15.57 -14.86
C THR A 84 8.49 -15.08 -13.49
N VAL A 85 7.33 -14.43 -13.44
CA VAL A 85 6.74 -13.95 -12.17
C VAL A 85 6.40 -15.12 -11.25
N SER A 86 5.88 -16.21 -11.80
CA SER A 86 5.60 -17.45 -11.06
C SER A 86 6.87 -18.05 -10.46
N TYR A 87 7.97 -18.07 -11.21
CA TYR A 87 9.29 -18.49 -10.70
C TYR A 87 9.79 -17.59 -9.57
N LEU A 88 9.73 -16.27 -9.75
CA LEU A 88 10.18 -15.32 -8.72
C LEU A 88 9.41 -15.51 -7.40
N PHE A 89 8.09 -15.69 -7.46
CA PHE A 89 7.26 -15.82 -6.26
C PHE A 89 7.18 -17.23 -5.69
N GLY A 90 7.32 -18.27 -6.51
CA GLY A 90 7.35 -19.65 -6.06
C GLY A 90 8.71 -20.14 -5.59
N SER A 91 9.81 -19.60 -6.14
CA SER A 91 11.17 -20.14 -5.92
C SER A 91 12.14 -19.16 -5.26
N ILE A 92 11.97 -17.84 -5.44
CA ILE A 92 12.93 -16.85 -4.94
C ILE A 92 12.43 -16.17 -3.66
N VAL A 93 11.24 -15.58 -3.68
CA VAL A 93 10.66 -14.91 -2.50
C VAL A 93 10.58 -15.79 -1.24
N PRO A 94 10.22 -17.09 -1.34
CA PRO A 94 10.09 -17.94 -0.16
C PRO A 94 11.43 -18.37 0.46
N LYS A 95 12.56 -18.06 -0.19
CA LYS A 95 13.88 -18.42 0.33
C LYS A 95 14.07 -17.77 1.70
N ASP A 96 14.41 -18.60 2.67
CA ASP A 96 14.82 -18.15 3.98
C ASP A 96 16.27 -17.65 3.90
N HIS A 97 16.42 -16.36 3.59
CA HIS A 97 17.72 -15.71 3.44
C HIS A 97 17.96 -14.78 4.63
N PRO A 98 19.14 -14.85 5.29
CA PRO A 98 19.42 -14.06 6.50
C PRO A 98 19.32 -12.54 6.26
N ALA A 99 19.67 -12.10 5.05
CA ALA A 99 19.43 -10.75 4.57
C ALA A 99 18.33 -10.77 3.50
N TRP A 100 17.05 -10.79 3.91
CA TRP A 100 15.95 -10.84 2.94
C TRP A 100 15.88 -9.58 2.05
N SER A 101 16.56 -8.49 2.41
CA SER A 101 16.81 -7.34 1.54
C SER A 101 17.45 -7.74 0.20
N ASN A 102 18.35 -8.73 0.16
CA ASN A 102 18.94 -9.24 -1.09
C ASN A 102 17.89 -9.96 -1.96
N VAL A 103 16.93 -10.65 -1.33
CA VAL A 103 15.79 -11.27 -2.04
C VAL A 103 14.90 -10.17 -2.62
N TYR A 104 14.61 -9.14 -1.83
CA TYR A 104 13.85 -7.98 -2.28
C TYR A 104 14.54 -7.27 -3.46
N GLU A 105 15.82 -6.91 -3.35
CA GLU A 105 16.57 -6.19 -4.39
C GLU A 105 16.54 -6.96 -5.72
N PHE A 106 16.84 -8.27 -5.67
CA PHE A 106 16.79 -9.12 -6.84
C PHE A 106 15.39 -9.15 -7.46
N VAL A 107 14.35 -9.49 -6.68
CA VAL A 107 12.98 -9.63 -7.20
C VAL A 107 12.46 -8.28 -7.70
N PHE A 108 12.71 -7.20 -6.97
CA PHE A 108 12.32 -5.84 -7.33
C PHE A 108 12.91 -5.42 -8.69
N ASP A 109 14.20 -5.67 -8.92
CA ASP A 109 14.84 -5.41 -10.22
C ASP A 109 14.22 -6.24 -11.34
N ARG A 110 14.06 -7.56 -11.13
CA ARG A 110 13.52 -8.46 -12.16
C ARG A 110 12.06 -8.16 -12.49
N LEU A 111 11.24 -7.73 -11.52
CA LEU A 111 9.88 -7.28 -11.76
C LEU A 111 9.82 -5.98 -12.55
N ARG A 112 10.80 -5.07 -12.38
CA ARG A 112 10.92 -3.89 -13.23
C ARG A 112 11.23 -4.27 -14.67
N ALA A 113 12.09 -5.26 -14.91
CA ALA A 113 12.35 -5.79 -16.25
C ALA A 113 11.11 -6.43 -16.87
N VAL A 114 10.33 -7.20 -16.09
CA VAL A 114 9.04 -7.77 -16.52
C VAL A 114 8.07 -6.67 -16.94
N ARG A 115 7.87 -5.65 -16.10
CA ARG A 115 7.02 -4.50 -16.41
C ARG A 115 7.51 -3.73 -17.63
N GLN A 116 8.82 -3.60 -17.81
CA GLN A 116 9.41 -2.94 -18.96
C GLN A 116 9.06 -3.67 -20.26
N ASP A 117 9.19 -5.01 -20.28
CA ASP A 117 8.79 -5.84 -21.42
C ASP A 117 7.29 -5.72 -21.73
N MET A 118 6.45 -5.63 -20.69
CA MET A 118 5.00 -5.38 -20.87
C MET A 118 4.71 -4.05 -21.54
N VAL A 119 5.37 -2.98 -21.11
CA VAL A 119 5.18 -1.63 -21.67
C VAL A 119 5.68 -1.56 -23.10
N MET A 120 6.86 -2.13 -23.39
CA MET A 120 7.45 -2.11 -24.74
C MET A 120 6.59 -2.85 -25.78
N GLN A 121 5.89 -3.92 -25.36
CA GLN A 121 5.05 -4.74 -26.23
C GLN A 121 3.56 -4.36 -26.17
N GLY A 122 3.18 -3.33 -25.40
CA GLY A 122 1.77 -2.94 -25.26
C GLY A 122 0.86 -4.01 -24.62
N ILE A 123 1.40 -4.88 -23.77
CA ILE A 123 0.64 -6.03 -23.21
C ILE A 123 -0.51 -5.52 -22.33
N VAL A 124 -1.71 -5.98 -22.63
CA VAL A 124 -2.98 -5.69 -21.92
C VAL A 124 -3.81 -6.97 -21.73
N GLY A 125 -4.97 -6.86 -21.08
CA GLY A 125 -5.87 -7.99 -20.87
C GLY A 125 -5.46 -8.89 -19.70
N ARG A 126 -5.85 -10.16 -19.77
CA ARG A 126 -5.75 -11.11 -18.65
C ARG A 126 -4.32 -11.32 -18.15
N ASP A 127 -3.35 -11.44 -19.05
CA ASP A 127 -1.94 -11.65 -18.65
C ASP A 127 -1.40 -10.43 -17.90
N ALA A 128 -1.66 -9.22 -18.40
CA ALA A 128 -1.24 -7.99 -17.73
C ALA A 128 -1.87 -7.84 -16.34
N ILE A 129 -3.16 -8.15 -16.23
CA ILE A 129 -3.89 -8.13 -14.96
C ILE A 129 -3.25 -9.12 -13.98
N ASN A 130 -3.14 -10.39 -14.36
CA ASN A 130 -2.59 -11.44 -13.49
C ASN A 130 -1.16 -11.12 -13.02
N ILE A 131 -0.30 -10.57 -13.89
CA ILE A 131 1.05 -10.17 -13.51
C ILE A 131 0.99 -9.02 -12.50
N LEU A 132 0.23 -7.96 -12.79
CA LEU A 132 0.18 -6.76 -11.94
C LEU A 132 -0.44 -7.04 -10.57
N GLU A 133 -1.47 -7.89 -10.49
CA GLU A 133 -2.04 -8.33 -9.22
C GLU A 133 -0.95 -8.91 -8.30
N GLN A 134 -0.14 -9.84 -8.79
CA GLN A 134 0.90 -10.46 -8.00
C GLN A 134 2.04 -9.48 -7.65
N VAL A 135 2.39 -8.57 -8.56
CA VAL A 135 3.41 -7.53 -8.31
C VAL A 135 2.96 -6.55 -7.23
N VAL A 136 1.69 -6.12 -7.22
CA VAL A 136 1.12 -5.28 -6.17
C VAL A 136 1.20 -6.00 -4.81
N ARG A 137 0.81 -7.29 -4.76
CA ARG A 137 0.92 -8.11 -3.54
C ARG A 137 2.36 -8.20 -3.05
N PHE A 138 3.33 -8.37 -3.95
CA PHE A 138 4.75 -8.39 -3.60
C PHE A 138 5.21 -7.08 -2.93
N HIS A 139 4.86 -5.92 -3.50
CA HIS A 139 5.27 -4.64 -2.92
C HIS A 139 4.64 -4.38 -1.54
N LEU A 140 3.38 -4.78 -1.33
CA LEU A 140 2.72 -4.72 -0.02
C LEU A 140 3.42 -5.64 0.99
N TYR A 141 3.68 -6.88 0.59
CA TYR A 141 4.37 -7.86 1.43
C TYR A 141 5.80 -7.42 1.78
N ALA A 142 6.56 -6.91 0.81
CA ALA A 142 7.91 -6.41 1.03
C ALA A 142 7.93 -5.23 2.00
N SER A 143 7.00 -4.29 1.86
CA SER A 143 6.81 -3.17 2.81
C SER A 143 6.58 -3.66 4.24
N TYR A 144 5.74 -4.70 4.39
CA TYR A 144 5.50 -5.31 5.70
C TYR A 144 6.73 -6.05 6.25
N ARG A 145 7.35 -6.91 5.43
CA ARG A 145 8.46 -7.77 5.84
C ARG A 145 9.72 -6.99 6.18
N LEU A 146 9.98 -5.90 5.46
CA LEU A 146 11.15 -5.03 5.66
C LEU A 146 10.83 -3.77 6.47
N LYS A 147 9.67 -3.71 7.17
CA LYS A 147 9.26 -2.55 7.98
C LYS A 147 10.26 -2.14 9.08
N ALA A 148 11.16 -3.04 9.46
CA ALA A 148 12.19 -2.83 10.47
C ALA A 148 13.62 -2.81 9.91
N ALA A 149 13.78 -2.97 8.59
CA ALA A 149 15.08 -2.87 7.92
C ALA A 149 15.59 -1.43 7.93
N ASP A 150 16.90 -1.27 7.81
CA ASP A 150 17.51 0.05 7.70
C ASP A 150 17.35 0.62 6.29
N ALA A 151 17.38 1.96 6.17
CA ALA A 151 17.20 2.64 4.88
C ALA A 151 18.26 2.28 3.82
N ALA A 152 19.42 1.76 4.25
CA ALA A 152 20.44 1.23 3.35
C ALA A 152 20.02 -0.08 2.65
N ASP A 153 19.18 -0.88 3.32
CA ASP A 153 18.73 -2.19 2.86
C ASP A 153 17.36 -2.14 2.17
N PHE A 154 16.52 -1.17 2.53
CA PHE A 154 15.17 -1.02 1.99
C PHE A 154 14.73 0.45 1.98
N ASP A 155 14.38 0.94 0.80
CA ASP A 155 13.76 2.26 0.63
C ASP A 155 12.23 2.13 0.52
N PRO A 156 11.47 2.49 1.59
CA PRO A 156 10.01 2.38 1.59
C PRO A 156 9.34 3.33 0.59
N VAL A 157 9.99 4.45 0.25
CA VAL A 157 9.44 5.45 -0.69
C VAL A 157 9.53 4.93 -2.11
N ILE A 158 10.68 4.38 -2.51
CA ILE A 158 10.84 3.75 -3.82
C ILE A 158 9.89 2.56 -3.96
N ASN A 159 9.79 1.70 -2.93
CA ASN A 159 8.85 0.58 -2.96
C ASN A 159 7.40 1.06 -3.14
N LYS A 160 6.99 2.10 -2.39
CA LYS A 160 5.65 2.69 -2.47
C LYS A 160 5.38 3.31 -3.84
N GLN A 161 6.37 3.97 -4.45
CA GLN A 161 6.22 4.52 -5.79
C GLN A 161 5.90 3.41 -6.81
N HIS A 162 6.65 2.31 -6.78
CA HIS A 162 6.41 1.18 -7.69
C HIS A 162 5.09 0.46 -7.42
N LEU A 163 4.70 0.32 -6.13
CA LEU A 163 3.38 -0.17 -5.73
C LEU A 163 2.27 0.65 -6.38
N LEU A 164 2.31 1.98 -6.24
CA LEU A 164 1.28 2.89 -6.74
C LEU A 164 1.21 2.90 -8.27
N GLU A 165 2.34 2.83 -8.97
CA GLU A 165 2.37 2.72 -10.42
C GLU A 165 1.68 1.44 -10.91
N CYS A 166 2.00 0.30 -10.29
CA CYS A 166 1.38 -0.98 -10.61
C CYS A 166 -0.12 -0.98 -10.28
N LEU A 167 -0.49 -0.51 -9.11
CA LEU A 167 -1.88 -0.49 -8.65
C LEU A 167 -2.74 0.42 -9.53
N LYS A 168 -2.28 1.64 -9.85
CA LYS A 168 -3.00 2.54 -10.77
C LYS A 168 -3.17 1.92 -12.16
N ARG A 169 -2.13 1.27 -12.69
CA ARG A 169 -2.22 0.57 -13.98
C ARG A 169 -3.21 -0.59 -13.91
N LEU A 170 -3.21 -1.36 -12.83
CA LEU A 170 -4.14 -2.47 -12.62
C LEU A 170 -5.60 -1.99 -12.55
N LEU A 171 -5.89 -0.95 -11.76
CA LEU A 171 -7.22 -0.35 -11.66
C LEU A 171 -7.70 0.19 -13.02
N TYR A 172 -6.81 0.78 -13.81
CA TYR A 172 -7.12 1.17 -15.19
C TYR A 172 -7.49 -0.05 -16.05
N LEU A 173 -6.71 -1.14 -15.99
CA LEU A 173 -6.99 -2.36 -16.76
C LEU A 173 -8.33 -2.99 -16.37
N TYR A 174 -8.71 -2.98 -15.09
CA TYR A 174 -10.05 -3.44 -14.69
C TYR A 174 -11.20 -2.60 -15.26
N LYS A 175 -10.96 -1.32 -15.58
CA LYS A 175 -11.95 -0.45 -16.22
C LYS A 175 -12.05 -0.69 -17.72
N VAL A 176 -10.92 -0.91 -18.40
CA VAL A 176 -10.89 -0.99 -19.88
C VAL A 176 -10.94 -2.41 -20.45
N CYS A 177 -10.52 -3.42 -19.68
CA CYS A 177 -10.57 -4.80 -20.11
C CYS A 177 -11.91 -5.43 -19.70
N PRO A 178 -12.70 -5.95 -20.67
CA PRO A 178 -13.97 -6.58 -20.37
C PRO A 178 -13.78 -7.89 -19.61
N GLY A 179 -14.82 -8.30 -18.89
CA GLY A 179 -14.86 -9.58 -18.18
C GLY A 179 -14.91 -9.46 -16.66
N HIS A 180 -15.20 -10.59 -16.01
CA HIS A 180 -15.17 -10.69 -14.56
C HIS A 180 -13.73 -10.90 -14.08
N HIS A 181 -13.28 -9.97 -13.23
CA HIS A 181 -11.92 -9.99 -12.67
C HIS A 181 -11.99 -10.45 -11.22
N ARG A 182 -11.63 -11.72 -10.98
CA ARG A 182 -11.81 -12.42 -9.69
C ARG A 182 -11.31 -11.64 -8.47
N TYR A 183 -10.17 -10.96 -8.59
CA TYR A 183 -9.54 -10.28 -7.45
C TYR A 183 -9.79 -8.77 -7.42
N ARG A 184 -10.64 -8.24 -8.31
CA ARG A 184 -10.87 -6.78 -8.40
C ARG A 184 -11.27 -6.17 -7.06
N GLU A 185 -12.17 -6.83 -6.32
CA GLU A 185 -12.62 -6.37 -5.00
C GLU A 185 -11.45 -6.18 -4.02
N GLU A 186 -10.47 -7.09 -4.04
CA GLU A 186 -9.27 -7.01 -3.20
C GLU A 186 -8.44 -5.77 -3.54
N PHE A 187 -8.21 -5.50 -4.82
CA PHE A 187 -7.37 -4.39 -5.25
C PHE A 187 -8.04 -3.02 -5.15
N GLU A 188 -9.37 -2.94 -5.30
CA GLU A 188 -10.14 -1.73 -4.98
C GLU A 188 -10.07 -1.43 -3.47
N ALA A 189 -10.18 -2.46 -2.63
CA ALA A 189 -10.02 -2.35 -1.18
C ALA A 189 -8.60 -1.95 -0.77
N ILE A 190 -7.57 -2.55 -1.39
CA ILE A 190 -6.16 -2.17 -1.18
C ILE A 190 -5.93 -0.70 -1.53
N TYR A 191 -6.46 -0.23 -2.66
CA TYR A 191 -6.32 1.17 -3.06
C TYR A 191 -6.90 2.13 -2.02
N LEU A 192 -8.07 1.79 -1.47
CA LEU A 192 -8.73 2.59 -0.45
C LEU A 192 -7.95 2.62 0.87
N LEU A 193 -7.37 1.49 1.29
CA LEU A 193 -6.59 1.39 2.54
C LEU A 193 -5.17 1.95 2.42
N ASP A 194 -4.50 1.80 1.28
CA ASP A 194 -3.18 2.40 1.06
C ASP A 194 -3.25 3.94 1.07
N ASN A 195 -4.40 4.49 0.65
CA ASN A 195 -4.72 5.91 0.66
C ASN A 195 -5.74 6.25 1.78
N LEU A 196 -5.56 5.67 2.98
CA LEU A 196 -6.50 5.80 4.08
C LEU A 196 -6.83 7.27 4.41
N GLY A 197 -8.12 7.60 4.39
CA GLY A 197 -8.61 8.96 4.68
C GLY A 197 -8.44 9.97 3.55
N ASP A 198 -7.91 9.58 2.40
CA ASP A 198 -7.83 10.44 1.21
C ASP A 198 -9.21 10.62 0.56
N GLY A 199 -9.54 11.87 0.25
CA GLY A 199 -10.84 12.23 -0.34
C GLY A 199 -11.03 11.67 -1.75
N HIS A 200 -9.97 11.60 -2.55
CA HIS A 200 -10.05 11.04 -3.91
C HIS A 200 -10.21 9.52 -3.88
N ALA A 201 -9.58 8.83 -2.93
CA ALA A 201 -9.77 7.39 -2.74
C ALA A 201 -11.22 7.05 -2.34
N LEU A 202 -11.79 7.81 -1.40
CA LEU A 202 -13.20 7.69 -1.01
C LEU A 202 -14.14 7.96 -2.19
N GLN A 203 -13.90 9.03 -2.94
CA GLN A 203 -14.69 9.36 -4.12
C GLN A 203 -14.63 8.26 -5.18
N HIS A 204 -13.44 7.75 -5.52
CA HIS A 204 -13.29 6.64 -6.47
C HIS A 204 -14.07 5.41 -6.02
N CYS A 205 -14.09 5.09 -4.72
CA CYS A 205 -14.91 4.01 -4.18
C CYS A 205 -16.42 4.23 -4.42
N LEU A 206 -16.91 5.47 -4.35
CA LEU A 206 -18.31 5.81 -4.62
C LEU A 206 -18.66 5.72 -6.12
N GLU A 207 -17.68 5.92 -6.99
CA GLU A 207 -17.80 5.79 -8.45
C GLU A 207 -17.77 4.32 -8.93
N LEU A 208 -17.46 3.37 -8.05
CA LEU A 208 -17.51 1.95 -8.38
C LEU A 208 -18.95 1.48 -8.62
N SER A 209 -19.07 0.37 -9.36
CA SER A 209 -20.36 -0.26 -9.62
C SER A 209 -21.05 -0.67 -8.31
N PRO A 210 -22.40 -0.70 -8.26
CA PRO A 210 -23.13 -1.09 -7.07
C PRO A 210 -22.72 -2.46 -6.51
N GLU A 211 -22.38 -3.42 -7.38
CA GLU A 211 -21.95 -4.76 -6.99
C GLU A 211 -20.62 -4.73 -6.24
N LEU A 212 -19.63 -3.99 -6.76
CA LEU A 212 -18.33 -3.84 -6.11
C LEU A 212 -18.46 -3.09 -4.78
N ARG A 213 -19.31 -2.05 -4.71
CA ARG A 213 -19.57 -1.32 -3.46
C ARG A 213 -20.29 -2.17 -2.41
N ALA A 214 -21.13 -3.10 -2.85
CA ALA A 214 -21.84 -4.03 -1.98
C ALA A 214 -20.96 -5.18 -1.48
N SER A 215 -19.78 -5.42 -2.09
CA SER A 215 -18.82 -6.42 -1.62
C SER A 215 -18.50 -6.20 -0.13
N PRO A 216 -18.58 -7.24 0.73
CA PRO A 216 -18.29 -7.11 2.15
C PRO A 216 -16.91 -6.53 2.44
N LEU A 217 -15.91 -6.89 1.63
CA LEU A 217 -14.53 -6.43 1.79
C LEU A 217 -14.41 -4.94 1.48
N VAL A 218 -14.93 -4.50 0.33
CA VAL A 218 -14.88 -3.09 -0.10
C VAL A 218 -15.67 -2.22 0.86
N ARG A 219 -16.87 -2.68 1.27
CA ARG A 219 -17.70 -1.98 2.25
C ARG A 219 -16.99 -1.80 3.58
N GLN A 220 -16.38 -2.85 4.13
CA GLN A 220 -15.62 -2.75 5.38
C GLN A 220 -14.44 -1.78 5.26
N CYS A 221 -13.72 -1.79 4.13
CA CYS A 221 -12.60 -0.87 3.90
C CYS A 221 -13.07 0.58 3.76
N TYR A 222 -14.23 0.81 3.15
CA TYR A 222 -14.88 2.12 3.10
C TYR A 222 -15.30 2.62 4.48
N GLU A 223 -15.87 1.75 5.30
CA GLU A 223 -16.18 2.08 6.70
C GLU A 223 -14.90 2.43 7.47
N ILE A 224 -13.82 1.66 7.33
CA ILE A 224 -12.52 1.97 7.96
C ILE A 224 -12.03 3.37 7.56
N SER A 225 -12.05 3.69 6.27
CA SER A 225 -11.60 5.01 5.76
C SER A 225 -12.52 6.14 6.24
N SER A 226 -13.83 5.93 6.27
CA SER A 226 -14.79 6.90 6.82
C SER A 226 -14.60 7.14 8.32
N GLU A 227 -14.43 6.09 9.12
CA GLU A 227 -14.19 6.23 10.56
C GLU A 227 -12.85 6.94 10.85
N PHE A 228 -11.85 6.76 10.00
CA PHE A 228 -10.60 7.51 10.08
C PHE A 228 -10.82 9.01 9.84
N VAL A 229 -11.57 9.39 8.81
CA VAL A 229 -11.91 10.80 8.51
C VAL A 229 -12.74 11.42 9.64
N LEU A 230 -13.71 10.67 10.18
CA LEU A 230 -14.54 11.09 11.31
C LEU A 230 -13.79 11.09 12.66
N ARG A 231 -12.50 10.71 12.67
CA ARG A 231 -11.65 10.62 13.86
C ARG A 231 -12.15 9.61 14.91
N ASN A 232 -12.97 8.66 14.51
CA ASN A 232 -13.39 7.54 15.35
C ASN A 232 -12.38 6.39 15.26
N TYR A 233 -11.18 6.68 15.74
CA TYR A 233 -10.04 5.79 15.66
C TYR A 233 -10.26 4.45 16.38
N SER A 234 -11.06 4.46 17.46
CA SER A 234 -11.43 3.24 18.19
C SER A 234 -12.21 2.24 17.32
N ARG A 235 -13.18 2.74 16.54
CA ARG A 235 -13.95 1.91 15.61
C ARG A 235 -13.10 1.51 14.41
N ALA A 236 -12.29 2.42 13.86
CA ALA A 236 -11.39 2.12 12.76
C ALA A 236 -10.42 0.96 13.11
N LEU A 237 -9.76 1.01 14.28
CA LEU A 237 -8.86 -0.06 14.74
C LEU A 237 -9.58 -1.40 14.96
N ARG A 238 -10.81 -1.38 15.50
CA ARG A 238 -11.63 -2.58 15.67
C ARG A 238 -11.99 -3.20 14.33
N LEU A 239 -12.37 -2.39 13.35
CA LEU A 239 -12.68 -2.85 11.99
C LEU A 239 -11.44 -3.40 11.29
N ILE A 240 -10.29 -2.72 11.41
CA ILE A 240 -9.01 -3.19 10.86
C ILE A 240 -8.62 -4.55 11.45
N SER A 241 -8.78 -4.73 12.76
CA SER A 241 -8.43 -5.99 13.45
C SER A 241 -9.27 -7.19 12.97
N ARG A 242 -10.41 -6.92 12.33
CA ARG A 242 -11.34 -7.92 11.78
C ARG A 242 -11.24 -8.07 10.25
N LEU A 243 -10.27 -7.43 9.60
CA LEU A 243 -10.09 -7.58 8.16
C LEU A 243 -9.62 -9.00 7.83
N PRO A 244 -10.27 -9.70 6.88
CA PRO A 244 -9.91 -11.07 6.53
C PRO A 244 -8.71 -11.17 5.57
N SER A 245 -8.45 -10.12 4.77
CA SER A 245 -7.41 -10.11 3.74
C SER A 245 -6.07 -9.64 4.32
N ALA A 246 -5.05 -10.51 4.25
CA ALA A 246 -3.68 -10.16 4.61
C ALA A 246 -3.12 -9.00 3.76
N MET A 247 -3.49 -8.90 2.48
CA MET A 247 -3.02 -7.79 1.63
C MET A 247 -3.66 -6.45 2.04
N CYS A 248 -4.95 -6.45 2.41
CA CYS A 248 -5.59 -5.27 2.99
C CYS A 248 -4.94 -4.86 4.32
N LEU A 249 -4.61 -5.84 5.16
CA LEU A 249 -3.87 -5.62 6.41
C LEU A 249 -2.45 -5.05 6.15
N CYS A 250 -1.73 -5.57 5.15
CA CYS A 250 -0.44 -5.00 4.72
C CYS A 250 -0.60 -3.56 4.22
N ALA A 251 -1.67 -3.25 3.48
CA ALA A 251 -1.93 -1.91 2.93
C ALA A 251 -2.22 -0.88 4.04
N VAL A 252 -2.98 -1.26 5.07
CA VAL A 252 -3.30 -0.34 6.18
C VAL A 252 -2.18 -0.23 7.23
N ASN A 253 -1.27 -1.21 7.29
CA ASN A 253 -0.22 -1.29 8.31
C ASN A 253 0.63 0.00 8.46
N PRO A 254 1.08 0.69 7.39
CA PRO A 254 1.81 1.95 7.50
C PRO A 254 1.03 3.07 8.23
N HIS A 255 -0.30 3.03 8.20
CA HIS A 255 -1.16 4.06 8.79
C HIS A 255 -1.43 3.85 10.28
N LEU A 256 -1.21 2.63 10.80
CA LEU A 256 -1.60 2.25 12.17
C LEU A 256 -0.97 3.12 13.24
N ASN A 257 0.30 3.48 13.07
CA ASN A 257 0.99 4.28 14.06
C ASN A 257 0.40 5.70 14.13
N ASN A 258 0.19 6.33 12.97
CA ASN A 258 -0.45 7.65 12.89
C ASN A 258 -1.86 7.63 13.48
N LEU A 259 -2.62 6.56 13.20
CA LEU A 259 -3.95 6.36 13.76
C LEU A 259 -3.90 6.30 15.29
N ARG A 260 -3.03 5.46 15.87
CA ARG A 260 -2.86 5.32 17.33
C ARG A 260 -2.40 6.63 17.99
N VAL A 261 -1.44 7.35 17.38
CA VAL A 261 -0.96 8.65 17.90
C VAL A 261 -2.06 9.72 17.83
N ASN A 262 -2.82 9.80 16.74
CA ASN A 262 -3.96 10.71 16.63
C ASN A 262 -5.02 10.41 17.70
N TYR A 263 -5.25 9.13 18.00
CA TYR A 263 -6.18 8.74 19.04
C TYR A 263 -5.69 9.14 20.43
N LEU A 264 -4.41 8.88 20.74
CA LEU A 264 -3.78 9.34 21.98
C LEU A 264 -3.85 10.86 22.14
N GLN A 265 -3.74 11.63 21.05
CA GLN A 265 -3.91 13.07 21.10
C GLN A 265 -5.32 13.47 21.55
N ILE A 266 -6.36 12.81 21.03
CA ILE A 266 -7.76 13.04 21.43
C ILE A 266 -7.93 12.68 22.91
N LEU A 267 -7.46 11.51 23.33
CA LEU A 267 -7.54 11.08 24.73
C LEU A 267 -6.77 12.02 25.66
N SER A 268 -5.60 12.50 25.25
CA SER A 268 -4.78 13.44 26.02
C SER A 268 -5.50 14.76 26.26
N THR A 269 -6.39 15.17 25.36
CA THR A 269 -7.19 16.39 25.50
C THR A 269 -8.45 16.12 26.34
N GLY A 270 -9.15 15.00 26.10
CA GLY A 270 -10.40 14.67 26.77
C GLY A 270 -10.24 14.23 28.24
N TYR A 271 -9.11 13.60 28.57
CA TYR A 271 -8.82 13.07 29.92
C TYR A 271 -7.71 13.84 30.64
N SER A 272 -7.41 15.08 30.23
CA SER A 272 -6.36 15.93 30.82
C SER A 272 -6.73 16.44 32.22
N MET A 273 -6.75 15.57 33.23
CA MET A 273 -7.11 15.91 34.60
C MET A 273 -6.09 15.31 35.58
N ARG A 274 -5.66 16.09 36.59
CA ARG A 274 -4.59 15.69 37.53
C ARG A 274 -4.83 14.35 38.23
N ASN A 275 -6.10 13.99 38.46
CA ASN A 275 -6.48 12.76 39.16
C ASN A 275 -7.10 11.70 38.22
N CYS A 276 -7.05 11.89 36.90
CA CYS A 276 -7.60 10.93 35.95
C CYS A 276 -6.61 9.78 35.74
N LYS A 277 -6.89 8.64 36.39
CA LYS A 277 -6.15 7.40 36.21
C LYS A 277 -6.84 6.58 35.12
N TYR A 278 -6.30 6.60 33.91
CA TYR A 278 -6.84 5.84 32.78
C TYR A 278 -6.30 4.40 32.80
N PRO A 279 -7.15 3.36 32.85
CA PRO A 279 -6.67 1.97 32.90
C PRO A 279 -5.84 1.61 31.66
N VAL A 280 -4.61 1.10 31.85
CA VAL A 280 -3.72 0.74 30.74
C VAL A 280 -4.31 -0.41 29.91
N GLU A 281 -4.98 -1.36 30.55
CA GLU A 281 -5.65 -2.49 29.88
C GLU A 281 -6.72 -2.02 28.90
N LYS A 282 -7.56 -1.08 29.33
CA LYS A 282 -8.56 -0.46 28.46
C LYS A 282 -7.91 0.25 27.27
N LEU A 283 -6.77 0.91 27.50
CA LEU A 283 -6.03 1.60 26.44
C LEU A 283 -5.39 0.62 25.46
N ARG A 284 -4.86 -0.51 25.94
CA ARG A 284 -4.32 -1.60 25.12
C ARG A 284 -5.36 -2.09 24.10
N ASP A 285 -6.55 -2.42 24.60
CA ASP A 285 -7.64 -2.94 23.78
C ASP A 285 -8.12 -1.91 22.75
N GLN A 286 -8.26 -0.65 23.18
CA GLN A 286 -8.65 0.47 22.32
C GLN A 286 -7.62 0.81 21.24
N LEU A 287 -6.32 0.63 21.51
CA LEU A 287 -5.24 0.84 20.55
C LEU A 287 -4.95 -0.39 19.68
N ALA A 288 -5.66 -1.50 19.91
CA ALA A 288 -5.41 -2.80 19.27
C ALA A 288 -3.92 -3.18 19.32
N LEU A 289 -3.35 -3.15 20.54
CA LEU A 289 -1.98 -3.58 20.82
C LEU A 289 -2.01 -4.90 21.59
N THR A 290 -0.98 -5.73 21.40
CA THR A 290 -0.91 -7.07 22.00
C THR A 290 -0.32 -7.09 23.40
N SER A 291 0.51 -6.11 23.74
CA SER A 291 1.27 -6.08 24.99
C SER A 291 1.13 -4.72 25.66
N LEU A 292 1.04 -4.73 26.99
CA LEU A 292 1.10 -3.53 27.83
C LEU A 292 2.40 -2.77 27.63
N THR A 293 3.52 -3.47 27.40
CA THR A 293 4.81 -2.84 27.10
C THR A 293 4.72 -1.95 25.87
N SER A 294 4.07 -2.42 24.81
CA SER A 294 3.88 -1.62 23.58
C SER A 294 3.02 -0.37 23.81
N VAL A 295 2.06 -0.43 24.73
CA VAL A 295 1.24 0.72 25.13
C VAL A 295 2.11 1.73 25.87
N VAL A 296 2.86 1.28 26.88
CA VAL A 296 3.75 2.13 27.68
C VAL A 296 4.82 2.76 26.80
N ASP A 297 5.43 2.01 25.88
CA ASP A 297 6.41 2.52 24.91
C ASP A 297 5.83 3.63 24.03
N LEU A 298 4.61 3.42 23.50
CA LEU A 298 3.95 4.41 22.66
C LEU A 298 3.57 5.66 23.46
N CYS A 299 3.02 5.50 24.66
CA CYS A 299 2.68 6.61 25.54
C CYS A 299 3.94 7.38 26.00
N THR A 300 5.04 6.69 26.29
CA THR A 300 6.33 7.30 26.63
C THR A 300 6.87 8.11 25.47
N LYS A 301 6.82 7.57 24.24
CA LYS A 301 7.20 8.30 23.01
C LYS A 301 6.34 9.54 22.76
N CYS A 302 5.08 9.50 23.16
CA CYS A 302 4.17 10.65 23.12
C CYS A 302 4.29 11.60 24.34
N CYS A 303 5.23 11.35 25.25
CA CYS A 303 5.42 12.09 26.51
C CYS A 303 4.17 12.10 27.41
N LEU A 304 3.43 10.98 27.43
CA LEU A 304 2.23 10.77 28.26
C LEU A 304 2.50 9.97 29.54
N VAL A 305 3.73 9.51 29.75
CA VAL A 305 4.18 8.83 30.98
C VAL A 305 5.33 9.65 31.55
N ASP A 306 5.23 10.05 32.83
CA ASP A 306 6.35 10.65 33.57
C ASP A 306 7.24 9.53 34.16
N ARG A 307 8.52 9.82 34.42
CA ARG A 307 9.47 8.86 35.02
C ARG A 307 9.00 8.32 36.38
N PHE A 308 8.10 9.02 37.05
CA PHE A 308 7.55 8.68 38.37
C PHE A 308 6.22 7.89 38.31
N ASP A 309 5.55 7.87 37.16
CA ASP A 309 4.23 7.24 36.95
C ASP A 309 4.34 5.90 36.23
N HIS A 310 5.52 5.25 36.22
CA HIS A 310 5.69 3.98 35.51
C HIS A 310 4.66 2.96 36.01
N PRO A 311 3.69 2.56 35.15
CA PRO A 311 2.73 1.55 35.54
C PRO A 311 3.49 0.26 35.78
N ASP A 312 3.40 -0.28 36.99
CA ASP A 312 3.96 -1.59 37.31
C ASP A 312 3.32 -2.63 36.38
N PRO A 313 4.07 -3.29 35.49
CA PRO A 313 3.51 -4.25 34.53
C PRO A 313 2.87 -5.47 35.20
N ASN A 314 3.09 -5.66 36.51
CA ASN A 314 2.52 -6.75 37.31
C ASN A 314 1.35 -6.31 38.23
N ARG A 315 0.89 -5.06 38.15
CA ARG A 315 -0.32 -4.54 38.85
C ARG A 315 -1.25 -3.83 37.86
N GLU A 316 -2.46 -3.47 38.29
CA GLU A 316 -3.40 -2.64 37.50
C GLU A 316 -2.78 -1.27 37.21
N GLY A 317 -2.00 -1.20 36.13
CA GLY A 317 -1.33 0.01 35.66
C GLY A 317 -2.35 1.04 35.17
N TYR A 318 -2.06 2.32 35.42
CA TYR A 318 -2.83 3.44 34.90
C TYR A 318 -1.92 4.45 34.20
N ILE A 319 -2.50 5.22 33.27
CA ILE A 319 -1.85 6.36 32.61
C ILE A 319 -2.59 7.63 33.01
N CYS A 320 -1.83 8.66 33.37
CA CYS A 320 -2.34 10.00 33.64
C CYS A 320 -2.13 10.86 32.40
N PHE A 321 -3.21 11.19 31.70
CA PHE A 321 -3.12 12.05 30.53
C PHE A 321 -2.87 13.51 30.92
N ASN A 322 -1.90 14.15 30.24
CA ASN A 322 -1.65 15.58 30.36
C ASN A 322 -1.46 16.20 28.97
N LYS A 323 -2.43 17.02 28.55
CA LYS A 323 -2.42 17.68 27.25
C LYS A 323 -1.16 18.53 27.01
N ALA A 324 -0.63 19.18 28.06
CA ALA A 324 0.53 20.05 27.94
C ALA A 324 1.84 19.29 27.66
N LEU A 325 1.89 18.01 28.02
CA LEU A 325 3.06 17.16 27.83
C LEU A 325 3.04 16.41 26.50
N PHE A 326 1.87 16.23 25.89
CA PHE A 326 1.75 15.46 24.65
C PHE A 326 2.63 16.03 23.54
N LYS A 327 3.49 15.17 22.98
CA LYS A 327 4.32 15.50 21.81
C LYS A 327 4.10 14.49 20.70
N ARG A 328 3.90 14.99 19.49
CA ARG A 328 3.93 14.17 18.28
C ARG A 328 5.39 13.96 17.90
N HIS A 329 5.87 12.73 17.99
CA HIS A 329 7.21 12.42 17.49
C HIS A 329 7.21 12.45 15.96
N GLN A 330 8.14 13.18 15.36
CA GLN A 330 8.21 13.41 13.90
C GLN A 330 8.98 12.33 13.15
N SER A 331 9.75 11.46 13.82
CA SER A 331 10.50 10.40 13.14
C SER A 331 9.54 9.37 12.55
N GLU A 332 9.79 8.91 11.33
CA GLU A 332 9.12 7.74 10.75
C GLU A 332 9.19 6.57 11.73
N GLN A 333 8.06 6.31 12.39
CA GLN A 333 8.01 5.27 13.41
C GLN A 333 7.75 3.95 12.71
N ARG A 334 8.58 2.95 13.04
CA ARG A 334 8.37 1.57 12.63
C ARG A 334 6.94 1.16 13.00
N PRO A 335 6.11 0.72 12.04
CA PRO A 335 4.74 0.34 12.33
C PRO A 335 4.71 -0.76 13.40
N LEU A 336 4.07 -0.47 14.54
CA LEU A 336 3.80 -1.45 15.58
C LEU A 336 2.97 -2.58 14.98
N ALA A 337 3.45 -3.82 15.17
CA ALA A 337 2.85 -5.02 14.60
C ALA A 337 1.35 -5.14 14.90
N LEU A 338 0.64 -5.77 13.97
CA LEU A 338 -0.79 -6.05 14.09
C LEU A 338 -0.93 -7.57 14.19
N ALA A 339 -1.29 -8.08 15.37
CA ALA A 339 -1.42 -9.52 15.62
C ALA A 339 -2.24 -10.28 14.56
N PRO A 340 -3.40 -9.76 14.10
CA PRO A 340 -4.14 -10.37 13.00
C PRO A 340 -3.30 -10.60 11.72
N LEU A 341 -2.42 -9.66 11.36
CA LEU A 341 -1.58 -9.80 10.18
C LEU A 341 -0.53 -10.90 10.36
N ASP A 342 0.16 -10.92 11.50
CA ASP A 342 1.13 -11.97 11.83
C ASP A 342 0.45 -13.36 11.89
N ALA A 343 -0.76 -13.43 12.43
CA ALA A 343 -1.54 -14.67 12.49
C ALA A 343 -1.92 -15.19 11.09
N VAL A 344 -2.36 -14.32 10.18
CA VAL A 344 -2.70 -14.74 8.81
C VAL A 344 -1.45 -15.14 8.04
N LEU A 345 -0.36 -14.38 8.16
CA LEU A 345 0.93 -14.71 7.54
C LEU A 345 1.54 -16.00 8.07
N GLY A 346 1.23 -16.40 9.32
CA GLY A 346 1.65 -17.69 9.88
C GLY A 346 0.83 -18.89 9.39
N ARG A 347 -0.37 -18.68 8.86
CA ARG A 347 -1.28 -19.75 8.38
C ARG A 347 -1.14 -20.02 6.88
N GLU A 348 -0.74 -19.02 6.10
CA GLU A 348 -0.66 -19.11 4.64
C GLU A 348 0.79 -19.07 4.15
N SER A 349 1.10 -19.86 3.12
CA SER A 349 2.42 -19.79 2.48
C SER A 349 2.57 -18.47 1.71
N VAL A 350 3.77 -17.88 1.73
CA VAL A 350 4.07 -16.66 0.97
C VAL A 350 3.78 -16.81 -0.54
N PRO A 351 4.11 -17.94 -1.21
CA PRO A 351 3.68 -18.18 -2.59
C PRO A 351 2.16 -18.09 -2.79
N SER A 352 1.38 -18.73 -1.93
CA SER A 352 -0.09 -18.73 -2.03
C SER A 352 -0.65 -17.32 -1.87
N LEU A 353 -0.07 -16.54 -0.95
CA LEU A 353 -0.44 -15.16 -0.70
C LEU A 353 -0.16 -14.27 -1.92
N LEU A 354 1.02 -14.40 -2.53
CA LEU A 354 1.41 -13.56 -3.66
C LEU A 354 0.68 -13.94 -4.96
N THR A 355 0.46 -15.23 -5.19
CA THR A 355 -0.23 -15.75 -6.39
C THR A 355 -1.76 -15.64 -6.32
N GLY A 356 -2.33 -15.37 -5.14
CA GLY A 356 -3.78 -15.34 -4.92
C GLY A 356 -4.44 -16.72 -4.90
N GLN A 357 -3.65 -17.79 -4.83
CA GLN A 357 -4.13 -19.19 -4.76
C GLN A 357 -4.53 -19.62 -3.33
N GLY A 358 -4.46 -18.72 -2.35
CA GLY A 358 -4.95 -18.98 -0.99
C GLY A 358 -6.44 -19.32 -1.00
N LYS A 359 -6.86 -20.26 -0.15
CA LYS A 359 -8.28 -20.44 0.17
C LYS A 359 -8.80 -19.10 0.71
N PRO A 360 -10.02 -18.66 0.37
CA PRO A 360 -10.59 -17.47 1.00
C PRO A 360 -10.52 -17.69 2.52
N SER A 361 -9.72 -16.86 3.19
CA SER A 361 -9.53 -16.90 4.64
C SER A 361 -10.91 -16.93 5.26
N THR A 362 -11.28 -18.06 5.89
CA THR A 362 -12.44 -18.10 6.76
C THR A 362 -12.18 -17.01 7.79
N ALA A 363 -13.04 -15.98 7.79
CA ALA A 363 -12.91 -14.82 8.66
C ALA A 363 -12.43 -15.28 10.03
N VAL A 364 -11.37 -14.65 10.54
CA VAL A 364 -10.90 -14.89 11.90
C VAL A 364 -12.11 -14.79 12.81
N THR A 365 -12.58 -15.92 13.33
CA THR A 365 -13.84 -15.94 14.08
C THR A 365 -13.69 -15.03 15.30
N ASP A 366 -14.79 -14.45 15.80
CA ASP A 366 -14.74 -13.66 17.05
C ASP A 366 -14.08 -14.48 18.19
N ARG A 367 -14.10 -15.82 18.11
CA ARG A 367 -13.39 -16.73 19.02
C ARG A 367 -11.86 -16.63 18.92
N ASP A 368 -11.30 -16.66 17.70
CA ASP A 368 -9.85 -16.56 17.47
C ASP A 368 -9.32 -15.17 17.84
N LEU A 369 -10.07 -14.10 17.54
CA LEU A 369 -9.71 -12.73 17.92
C LEU A 369 -9.79 -12.52 19.42
N ASN A 370 -10.85 -13.00 20.08
CA ASN A 370 -10.98 -12.91 21.54
C ASN A 370 -9.94 -13.76 22.26
N GLN A 371 -9.49 -14.87 21.68
CA GLN A 371 -8.45 -15.72 22.28
C GLN A 371 -7.03 -15.16 22.09
N VAL A 372 -6.80 -14.35 21.05
CA VAL A 372 -5.53 -13.60 20.85
C VAL A 372 -5.50 -12.28 21.64
N LEU A 373 -6.66 -11.64 21.83
CA LEU A 373 -6.81 -10.39 22.60
C LEU A 373 -6.92 -10.63 24.12
N CYS A 374 -7.56 -11.71 24.55
CA CYS A 374 -7.57 -12.13 25.95
C CYS A 374 -6.46 -13.15 26.20
N GLY A 375 -5.28 -12.65 26.58
CA GLY A 375 -4.29 -13.47 27.26
C GLY A 375 -4.95 -14.21 28.44
N GLN A 376 -4.63 -15.50 28.57
CA GLN A 376 -5.23 -16.45 29.49
C GLN A 376 -5.52 -15.89 30.89
N SER A 377 -6.81 -15.84 31.23
CA SER A 377 -7.26 -15.88 32.61
C SER A 377 -8.50 -16.78 32.67
N ASN A 378 -8.29 -18.05 33.03
CA ASN A 378 -9.36 -18.94 33.46
C ASN A 378 -9.95 -18.34 34.75
N VAL A 379 -11.08 -17.64 34.63
CA VAL A 379 -11.96 -17.38 35.76
C VAL A 379 -13.30 -18.01 35.43
N SER A 380 -13.56 -19.12 36.13
CA SER A 380 -14.84 -19.81 36.17
C SER A 380 -15.93 -18.87 36.66
N VAL A 381 -16.92 -18.58 35.82
CA VAL A 381 -18.15 -17.90 36.24
C VAL A 381 -19.29 -18.92 36.28
N VAL A 382 -19.87 -18.99 37.47
CA VAL A 382 -20.96 -19.86 37.92
C VAL A 382 -22.26 -19.50 37.21
N GLU A 383 -23.04 -20.51 36.83
CA GLU A 383 -24.38 -20.42 36.25
C GLU A 383 -25.38 -19.69 37.16
N ALA A 384 -26.24 -18.85 36.55
CA ALA A 384 -27.57 -18.58 37.09
C ALA A 384 -28.58 -18.12 35.99
N ALA A 385 -29.59 -18.98 35.79
CA ALA A 385 -31.03 -18.77 35.52
C ALA A 385 -31.55 -17.96 34.31
N LYS A 386 -32.48 -18.61 33.57
CA LYS A 386 -33.41 -18.07 32.55
C LYS A 386 -34.70 -17.48 33.18
N PRO A 387 -35.47 -16.65 32.46
CA PRO A 387 -36.76 -17.09 31.83
C PRO A 387 -36.96 -16.51 30.39
N GLY A 388 -37.63 -17.16 29.41
CA GLY A 388 -39.10 -17.23 29.14
C GLY A 388 -39.60 -15.91 28.51
N ASP A 389 -40.22 -15.74 27.32
CA ASP A 389 -41.13 -16.52 26.45
C ASP A 389 -40.99 -16.05 24.96
N VAL A 390 -40.91 -16.93 23.95
CA VAL A 390 -41.95 -17.37 22.97
C VAL A 390 -42.94 -16.32 22.47
N TRP A 391 -42.90 -15.97 21.17
CA TRP A 391 -44.06 -15.91 20.25
C TRP A 391 -43.59 -16.25 18.81
N SER A 392 -44.19 -17.30 18.23
CA SER A 392 -44.11 -17.68 16.80
C SER A 392 -45.31 -17.10 16.06
N VAL A 393 -45.13 -16.72 14.78
CA VAL A 393 -46.21 -16.76 13.79
C VAL A 393 -45.65 -17.30 12.46
N GLN A 394 -46.27 -18.38 11.99
CA GLN A 394 -46.15 -18.95 10.64
C GLN A 394 -47.27 -18.40 9.75
N SER A 395 -46.97 -18.29 8.46
CA SER A 395 -47.77 -18.67 7.26
C SER A 395 -47.27 -17.83 6.07
N SER A 396 -47.51 -18.10 4.79
CA SER A 396 -47.76 -19.29 3.97
C SER A 396 -47.78 -18.74 2.53
N VAL A 397 -47.10 -19.44 1.61
CA VAL A 397 -47.42 -19.69 0.18
C VAL A 397 -48.33 -18.69 -0.55
N ASP A 398 -47.87 -18.17 -1.71
CA ASP A 398 -48.58 -18.35 -2.98
C ASP A 398 -47.70 -18.07 -4.22
N GLU A 399 -47.82 -18.99 -5.18
CA GLU A 399 -47.20 -19.06 -6.51
C GLU A 399 -47.99 -18.28 -7.57
N ASN A 400 -47.36 -18.15 -8.76
CA ASN A 400 -47.90 -17.71 -10.06
C ASN A 400 -47.90 -16.17 -10.25
N ASN A 401 -47.48 -15.60 -11.38
CA ASN A 401 -47.71 -16.03 -12.75
C ASN A 401 -46.73 -15.33 -13.72
N TRP A 402 -46.28 -16.06 -14.75
CA TRP A 402 -45.56 -15.57 -15.93
C TRP A 402 -46.58 -15.24 -17.03
N PRO A 403 -46.28 -14.34 -17.99
CA PRO A 403 -46.56 -14.72 -19.37
C PRO A 403 -45.40 -14.45 -20.33
N ALA A 404 -45.22 -15.42 -21.22
CA ALA A 404 -44.45 -15.34 -22.45
C ALA A 404 -45.40 -14.94 -23.59
N GLU A 405 -44.80 -14.84 -24.78
CA GLU A 405 -45.40 -14.73 -26.12
C GLU A 405 -45.58 -13.29 -26.63
N THR A 406 -45.25 -12.93 -27.88
CA THR A 406 -44.73 -13.64 -29.07
C THR A 406 -44.43 -12.57 -30.14
N SER A 407 -43.46 -12.86 -31.03
CA SER A 407 -43.40 -12.54 -32.48
C SER A 407 -43.75 -11.11 -32.98
N SER A 408 -43.07 -10.46 -33.93
CA SER A 408 -42.66 -10.91 -35.27
C SER A 408 -41.98 -9.76 -36.04
N SER A 409 -41.12 -10.09 -37.01
CA SER A 409 -40.92 -9.47 -38.36
C SER A 409 -41.41 -8.03 -38.62
N SER A 410 -40.76 -7.14 -39.37
CA SER A 410 -39.75 -7.25 -40.43
C SER A 410 -39.48 -5.86 -41.04
N ARG A 411 -38.28 -5.69 -41.61
CA ARG A 411 -37.90 -4.92 -42.82
C ARG A 411 -38.11 -3.39 -42.96
N THR A 412 -37.12 -2.84 -43.68
CA THR A 412 -37.02 -1.52 -44.37
C THR A 412 -36.77 -0.33 -43.43
N GLY A 413 -35.90 0.64 -43.71
CA GLY A 413 -35.10 0.99 -44.86
C GLY A 413 -34.82 2.50 -44.78
N LEU A 414 -33.71 2.94 -45.38
CA LEU A 414 -33.34 4.33 -45.69
C LEU A 414 -32.86 5.23 -44.54
N GLY A 415 -31.65 5.73 -44.73
CA GLY A 415 -30.97 6.65 -43.83
C GLY A 415 -31.37 8.11 -43.99
N LYS A 416 -30.75 8.94 -43.15
CA LYS A 416 -30.46 10.35 -43.41
C LYS A 416 -29.36 10.82 -42.46
N LYS A 417 -28.51 11.69 -43.02
CA LYS A 417 -27.40 12.42 -42.41
C LYS A 417 -27.81 13.11 -41.09
N ALA A 418 -26.90 13.17 -40.14
CA ALA A 418 -26.89 14.21 -39.11
C ALA A 418 -25.46 14.71 -38.89
N GLU A 419 -25.39 16.02 -38.80
CA GLU A 419 -24.27 16.92 -39.02
C GLU A 419 -23.61 17.27 -37.68
N ARG A 420 -22.31 17.54 -37.69
CA ARG A 420 -21.57 18.08 -36.54
C ARG A 420 -21.99 19.53 -36.30
N VAL A 421 -22.36 19.85 -35.06
CA VAL A 421 -22.24 21.22 -34.54
C VAL A 421 -21.57 21.16 -33.17
N ALA A 422 -20.42 21.84 -33.07
CA ALA A 422 -19.76 22.16 -31.82
C ALA A 422 -20.21 23.56 -31.39
N VAL A 423 -20.53 23.75 -30.10
CA VAL A 423 -20.55 25.08 -29.47
C VAL A 423 -19.96 24.95 -28.07
N SER A 424 -18.87 25.70 -27.85
CA SER A 424 -18.31 26.00 -26.53
C SER A 424 -19.12 27.12 -25.88
N THR A 425 -19.28 27.11 -24.56
CA THR A 425 -19.59 28.35 -23.85
C THR A 425 -18.93 28.38 -22.48
N SER A 426 -18.03 29.35 -22.33
CA SER A 426 -17.39 29.80 -21.10
C SER A 426 -18.37 30.64 -20.29
N VAL A 427 -18.41 30.47 -18.96
CA VAL A 427 -19.16 31.39 -18.07
C VAL A 427 -18.18 32.19 -17.21
N ARG A 428 -18.40 33.51 -17.27
CA ARG A 428 -17.64 34.60 -16.67
C ARG A 428 -18.24 34.94 -15.30
N ILE A 429 -17.39 35.24 -14.33
CA ILE A 429 -17.76 35.65 -12.96
C ILE A 429 -17.99 37.17 -12.96
N GLU A 430 -19.13 37.63 -12.45
CA GLU A 430 -19.33 39.03 -12.03
C GLU A 430 -19.90 39.08 -10.60
N LYS A 431 -19.34 39.99 -9.80
CA LYS A 431 -19.77 40.37 -8.45
C LYS A 431 -20.86 41.44 -8.54
N ALA A 432 -21.86 41.37 -7.67
CA ALA A 432 -22.73 42.51 -7.35
C ALA A 432 -23.08 42.54 -5.85
N CYS A 433 -23.08 43.77 -5.31
CA CYS A 433 -23.31 44.16 -3.92
C CYS A 433 -24.78 44.08 -3.46
N MET A 434 -24.97 44.12 -2.13
CA MET A 434 -26.23 44.06 -1.37
C MET A 434 -27.21 45.24 -1.61
N PRO A 435 -28.46 45.16 -1.10
CA PRO A 435 -28.74 45.81 0.18
C PRO A 435 -29.72 45.09 1.15
N ASN A 436 -29.66 45.52 2.42
CA ASN A 436 -30.54 45.23 3.56
C ASN A 436 -32.04 45.51 3.30
N VAL A 437 -32.96 44.83 4.02
CA VAL A 437 -34.03 45.41 4.87
C VAL A 437 -34.65 44.32 5.79
N SER A 438 -34.95 44.77 7.01
CA SER A 438 -35.61 44.19 8.19
C SER A 438 -37.01 43.56 8.02
N GLY A 439 -37.38 42.66 8.96
CA GLY A 439 -38.79 42.33 9.21
C GLY A 439 -39.00 41.16 10.18
N SER A 440 -39.33 41.47 11.44
CA SER A 440 -39.71 40.58 12.53
C SER A 440 -41.18 40.16 12.50
N SER A 441 -41.52 38.89 12.77
CA SER A 441 -42.63 38.44 13.67
C SER A 441 -42.87 36.91 13.60
N ILE A 442 -43.17 36.33 14.77
CA ILE A 442 -43.61 34.94 15.09
C ILE A 442 -45.10 35.05 15.46
N PRO A 443 -46.02 34.10 15.12
CA PRO A 443 -46.32 32.95 16.00
C PRO A 443 -46.80 31.62 15.38
N VAL A 444 -46.33 30.53 16.01
CA VAL A 444 -47.01 29.29 16.49
C VAL A 444 -48.18 28.70 15.67
N SER A 445 -48.04 27.44 15.18
CA SER A 445 -48.85 26.27 15.59
C SER A 445 -48.60 24.99 14.73
N SER A 446 -48.39 23.87 15.45
CA SER A 446 -48.85 22.48 15.24
C SER A 446 -48.76 21.72 13.89
N ASP A 447 -48.34 20.45 14.05
CA ASP A 447 -48.65 19.23 13.29
C ASP A 447 -47.71 18.74 12.17
N CYS A 448 -47.00 17.67 12.54
CA CYS A 448 -46.89 16.33 11.92
C CYS A 448 -46.45 16.12 10.45
N GLU A 449 -45.53 15.14 10.35
CA GLU A 449 -45.18 14.24 9.24
C GLU A 449 -44.11 14.63 8.19
N ALA A 450 -42.96 13.96 8.36
CA ALA A 450 -42.15 13.23 7.36
C ALA A 450 -41.74 13.90 6.04
N LYS A 451 -40.43 14.09 5.85
CA LYS A 451 -39.59 13.43 4.80
C LYS A 451 -38.18 14.03 4.71
N ASP A 452 -37.20 13.12 4.71
CA ASP A 452 -36.00 13.07 3.87
C ASP A 452 -34.92 14.17 3.82
N LEU A 453 -33.67 13.67 3.91
CA LEU A 453 -32.46 14.07 3.19
C LEU A 453 -31.63 15.30 3.67
N ALA A 454 -30.54 14.94 4.36
CA ALA A 454 -29.15 15.31 4.06
C ALA A 454 -28.79 16.80 3.88
N LYS A 455 -28.24 17.40 4.95
CA LYS A 455 -27.14 18.37 4.88
C LYS A 455 -26.20 18.18 6.08
N VAL A 456 -25.15 17.39 5.91
CA VAL A 456 -23.96 17.49 6.76
C VAL A 456 -22.98 18.42 6.04
N SER A 457 -22.92 19.65 6.53
CA SER A 457 -21.90 20.63 6.24
C SER A 457 -20.56 20.15 6.79
N VAL A 458 -19.68 19.66 5.90
CA VAL A 458 -18.28 19.41 6.25
C VAL A 458 -17.54 20.74 6.21
N LEU A 459 -17.28 21.29 7.40
CA LEU A 459 -16.26 22.30 7.64
C LEU A 459 -14.90 21.74 7.21
N CYS A 460 -14.35 22.29 6.14
CA CYS A 460 -12.95 22.09 5.77
C CYS A 460 -12.05 22.63 6.87
N VAL A 461 -11.42 21.74 7.63
CA VAL A 461 -10.21 22.08 8.38
C VAL A 461 -9.04 21.88 7.44
N ASN A 462 -8.46 22.99 6.98
CA ASN A 462 -7.19 23.04 6.30
C ASN A 462 -6.13 22.30 7.14
N SER A 463 -5.59 21.20 6.62
CA SER A 463 -4.27 20.72 7.00
C SER A 463 -3.41 20.76 5.76
N ALA A 464 -2.42 21.64 5.77
CA ALA A 464 -1.42 21.79 4.74
C ALA A 464 -0.76 20.44 4.44
N ALA A 465 -0.75 20.08 3.16
CA ALA A 465 0.13 19.06 2.62
C ALA A 465 1.49 19.72 2.40
N ASP A 466 2.49 19.34 3.19
CA ASP A 466 3.89 19.65 2.91
C ASP A 466 4.31 18.89 1.65
N SER A 467 4.30 19.61 0.53
CA SER A 467 4.83 19.18 -0.75
C SER A 467 6.33 19.48 -0.81
N ASN A 468 7.16 18.48 -0.49
CA ASN A 468 8.58 18.53 -0.82
C ASN A 468 8.77 18.30 -2.34
N GLN A 469 8.72 19.39 -3.10
CA GLN A 469 9.24 19.45 -4.47
C GLN A 469 10.72 19.83 -4.44
N TRP A 470 11.60 18.89 -4.82
CA TRP A 470 12.98 19.16 -5.16
C TRP A 470 13.09 19.42 -6.67
N THR A 471 13.62 20.58 -7.05
CA THR A 471 13.91 20.96 -8.43
C THR A 471 15.33 20.54 -8.83
N PRO A 472 15.58 20.07 -10.06
CA PRO A 472 16.93 19.79 -10.53
C PRO A 472 17.55 21.03 -11.18
N SER A 473 18.70 21.45 -10.69
CA SER A 473 19.57 22.47 -11.27
C SER A 473 20.12 22.00 -12.64
N ARG A 474 19.70 22.66 -13.72
CA ARG A 474 20.40 22.66 -15.02
C ARG A 474 21.23 23.94 -15.15
N GLY A 475 22.54 23.76 -15.35
CA GLY A 475 23.42 24.84 -15.77
C GLY A 475 23.18 25.27 -17.22
N ARG A 476 23.35 26.56 -17.48
CA ARG A 476 23.79 27.11 -18.77
C ARG A 476 24.74 28.26 -18.49
N GLY A 477 25.88 28.23 -19.18
CA GLY A 477 26.96 29.19 -19.01
C GLY A 477 26.72 30.55 -19.68
N GLY A 478 27.61 31.49 -19.36
CA GLY A 478 27.68 32.81 -19.97
C GLY A 478 28.95 33.55 -19.53
N ARG A 479 29.81 33.81 -20.52
CA ARG A 479 31.12 34.49 -20.55
C ARG A 479 31.24 35.82 -19.77
N GLY A 480 32.49 36.15 -19.39
CA GLY A 480 32.98 37.52 -19.07
C GLY A 480 34.20 37.49 -18.13
N VAL A 481 35.45 37.38 -18.62
CA VAL A 481 36.40 38.47 -18.99
C VAL A 481 36.92 39.32 -17.81
N ARG A 482 38.25 39.24 -17.60
CA ARG A 482 39.19 40.15 -16.86
C ARG A 482 38.99 40.22 -15.33
N SER A 483 39.99 40.30 -14.45
CA SER A 483 41.39 40.78 -14.54
C SER A 483 42.17 40.35 -13.28
N ARG A 484 43.47 40.06 -13.42
CA ARG A 484 44.47 40.08 -12.32
C ARG A 484 44.75 41.53 -11.88
N PRO A 485 45.28 41.77 -10.66
CA PRO A 485 46.74 41.87 -10.42
C PRO A 485 47.21 41.12 -9.13
N GLN A 486 48.42 40.53 -9.10
CA GLN A 486 49.68 40.97 -8.43
C GLN A 486 49.54 41.15 -6.90
N GLY A 487 50.47 40.81 -6.00
CA GLY A 487 51.81 40.19 -5.93
C GLY A 487 51.92 39.67 -4.47
N GLU A 488 52.88 38.88 -3.99
CA GLU A 488 54.35 39.00 -3.91
C GLU A 488 54.83 37.65 -3.29
N SER A 489 55.75 36.92 -3.92
CA SER A 489 57.16 36.70 -3.49
C SER A 489 57.31 36.31 -2.00
N ILE A 490 58.00 35.21 -1.62
CA ILE A 490 59.46 35.15 -1.49
C ILE A 490 59.90 33.68 -1.18
N LEU A 491 60.77 33.15 -2.05
CA LEU A 491 62.02 32.40 -1.82
C LEU A 491 62.12 31.10 -0.96
N SER A 492 62.58 30.07 -1.69
CA SER A 492 63.72 29.15 -1.43
C SER A 492 63.66 28.05 -0.35
N THR A 493 63.40 26.82 -0.83
CA THR A 493 64.20 25.56 -0.78
C THR A 493 65.59 25.55 -0.08
N PRO A 494 66.24 24.37 0.09
CA PRO A 494 65.75 23.00 0.39
C PRO A 494 66.64 22.24 1.42
N GLY A 495 66.24 21.05 1.87
CA GLY A 495 67.14 20.20 2.67
C GLY A 495 66.65 18.78 3.02
N ARG A 496 67.03 17.82 2.17
CA ARG A 496 67.24 16.36 2.33
C ARG A 496 67.10 15.71 3.72
N GLY A 497 66.56 14.47 3.73
CA GLY A 497 66.95 13.42 4.68
C GLY A 497 65.94 12.28 4.87
N ARG A 498 65.89 11.28 3.97
CA ARG A 498 66.15 9.84 4.23
C ARG A 498 65.87 9.32 5.65
N GLY A 499 64.99 8.29 5.74
CA GLY A 499 64.95 7.36 6.87
C GLY A 499 64.00 6.19 6.63
N ARG A 500 64.55 5.02 6.27
CA ARG A 500 63.87 3.72 6.24
C ARG A 500 63.59 3.22 7.66
N GLY A 501 62.50 2.51 7.87
CA GLY A 501 62.28 1.68 9.07
C GLY A 501 61.20 0.62 8.84
N ARG A 502 61.60 -0.65 8.94
CA ARG A 502 60.80 -1.86 8.72
C ARG A 502 60.49 -2.51 10.08
N ARG A 503 59.41 -3.30 10.13
CA ARG A 503 59.07 -4.45 11.02
C ARG A 503 58.24 -4.24 12.29
N LYS A 504 57.16 -5.04 12.30
CA LYS A 504 56.62 -5.94 13.36
C LYS A 504 56.37 -5.33 14.75
N ILE A 505 55.12 -5.35 15.19
CA ILE A 505 54.49 -6.45 15.97
C ILE A 505 53.05 -6.59 15.48
#